data_AF-A0A660YT51-F1
#
_entry.id   AF-A0A660YT51-F1
#
_cell.length_a   1.000
_cell.length_b   1.000
_cell.length_c   1.000
_cell.angle_alpha   90.00
_cell.angle_beta   90.00
_cell.angle_gamma   90.00
#
_symmetry.space_group_name_H-M   'P 1'
#
loop_
_entity.id
_entity.type
_entity.pdbx_description
1 polymer ?
#
loop_
_entity_poly.entity_id
_entity_poly.type
_entity_poly.pdbx_seq_one_letter_code
_entity_poly.pdbx_strand_id
1 'polypeptide(L)'
;MNSRIFPFLFVVFLVFPISITAQSNFDVQEYYQFLQNNQNLSSDELISRYAPRDTYYSETVVDTELSKYAYLDSIQMKYNLTEAELQLLKKHHFMVTERLSFDCFGWALHDIYQKDLPVFVTTDAILQALHASYDQILMDLEKAILKPKLTQLLDALYNTFPQLLSSYQGNPAMHPALADVDLYITMAKSLLADEKIAPHFARPGQVDTLWDAILAEECVDLPLFSERNRHLDFSQFTVRGHYTQQYWEDGKRTTLGSYFKAMMWLGRMDFLLTPPPENPWEQPWPREEIRRMNLGAVLLNELLDLANARSLLNDIDEIIRFMVGESDNLTPAELADIVASQNIQRADALLDDETYDTFQEALVTTPGSGQKILSDFFLMDPFSTEPGTLPVSFNPTLTVVVLTH
;
A
#
# COMPACT_ATOMS: atom_id res chain seq x y z
N MET A 1 -60.87 6.62 10.78
CA MET A 1 -60.02 6.19 11.91
C MET A 1 -58.87 5.37 11.35
N ASN A 2 -57.68 5.97 11.40
CA ASN A 2 -56.32 5.41 11.50
C ASN A 2 -55.99 4.04 10.89
N SER A 3 -55.15 4.04 9.84
CA SER A 3 -53.75 3.57 9.96
C SER A 3 -53.01 3.77 8.62
N ARG A 4 -52.45 4.97 8.41
CA ARG A 4 -51.38 5.20 7.42
C ARG A 4 -50.13 5.61 8.17
N ILE A 5 -49.46 4.65 8.80
CA ILE A 5 -48.17 4.84 9.46
C ILE A 5 -47.37 3.55 9.25
N PHE A 6 -46.87 3.31 8.03
CA PHE A 6 -45.90 2.23 7.79
C PHE A 6 -45.10 2.43 6.47
N PRO A 7 -44.53 3.63 6.25
CA PRO A 7 -43.21 3.65 5.62
C PRO A 7 -42.20 4.56 6.35
N PHE A 8 -42.58 5.15 7.50
CA PHE A 8 -41.71 6.12 8.21
C PHE A 8 -40.74 5.49 9.21
N LEU A 9 -40.83 4.19 9.47
CA LEU A 9 -39.98 3.50 10.45
C LEU A 9 -38.70 2.89 9.85
N PHE A 10 -38.57 2.84 8.53
CA PHE A 10 -37.39 2.30 7.84
C PHE A 10 -36.34 3.38 7.48
N VAL A 11 -36.68 4.66 7.60
CA VAL A 11 -35.77 5.79 7.30
C VAL A 11 -35.13 6.39 8.56
N VAL A 12 -35.67 6.10 9.74
CA VAL A 12 -35.14 6.64 11.01
C VAL A 12 -33.96 5.82 11.57
N PHE A 13 -33.71 4.61 11.06
CA PHE A 13 -32.56 3.80 11.48
C PHE A 13 -31.25 4.08 10.72
N LEU A 14 -31.26 4.97 9.71
CA LEU A 14 -30.07 5.33 8.91
C LEU A 14 -29.52 6.74 9.18
N VAL A 15 -30.08 7.46 10.17
CA VAL A 15 -29.64 8.83 10.55
C VAL A 15 -29.23 8.92 12.02
N PHE A 16 -28.80 7.80 12.61
CA PHE A 16 -27.92 7.90 13.77
C PHE A 16 -26.50 8.00 13.24
N PRO A 17 -25.78 9.13 13.44
CA PRO A 17 -24.34 9.06 13.38
C PRO A 17 -23.96 8.10 14.50
N ILE A 18 -23.59 6.88 14.14
CA ILE A 18 -22.67 6.13 14.97
C ILE A 18 -21.43 7.01 14.95
N SER A 19 -21.30 7.86 15.96
CA SER A 19 -20.01 8.38 16.36
C SER A 19 -19.19 7.13 16.65
N ILE A 20 -18.51 6.63 15.62
CA ILE A 20 -17.38 5.75 15.78
C ILE A 20 -16.45 6.59 16.63
N THR A 21 -16.48 6.36 17.93
CA THR A 21 -15.39 6.75 18.80
C THR A 21 -14.23 5.89 18.32
N ALA A 22 -13.57 6.33 17.25
CA ALA A 22 -12.16 6.08 17.09
C ALA A 22 -11.54 6.36 18.46
N GLN A 23 -10.68 5.48 18.95
CA GLN A 23 -10.04 5.62 20.25
C GLN A 23 -9.35 7.00 20.32
N SER A 24 -10.07 8.00 20.82
CA SER A 24 -9.63 9.40 20.86
C SER A 24 -9.18 9.82 22.26
N ASN A 25 -9.05 8.86 23.17
CA ASN A 25 -8.57 9.08 24.54
C ASN A 25 -7.07 8.79 24.66
N PHE A 26 -6.29 9.08 23.62
CA PHE A 26 -4.84 9.03 23.75
C PHE A 26 -4.37 10.36 24.36
N ASP A 27 -4.04 10.32 25.65
CA ASP A 27 -3.37 11.43 26.33
C ASP A 27 -1.85 11.17 26.32
N VAL A 28 -1.14 12.06 25.64
CA VAL A 28 0.32 12.00 25.49
C VAL A 28 1.03 12.04 26.86
N GLN A 29 0.52 12.81 27.82
CA GLN A 29 1.10 12.89 29.17
C GLN A 29 0.86 11.61 29.96
N GLU A 30 -0.34 11.01 29.87
CA GLU A 30 -0.62 9.71 30.50
C GLU A 30 0.27 8.62 29.90
N TYR A 31 0.52 8.67 28.58
CA TYR A 31 1.44 7.76 27.91
C TYR A 31 2.89 7.92 28.39
N TYR A 32 3.40 9.14 28.52
CA TYR A 32 4.74 9.37 29.07
C TYR A 32 4.85 8.91 30.53
N GLN A 33 3.84 9.15 31.34
CA GLN A 33 3.80 8.64 32.72
C GLN A 33 3.78 7.11 32.74
N PHE A 34 3.02 6.48 31.84
CA PHE A 34 3.01 5.03 31.68
C PHE A 34 4.40 4.50 31.30
N LEU A 35 5.09 5.10 30.32
CA LEU A 35 6.45 4.70 29.95
C LEU A 35 7.43 4.83 31.12
N GLN A 36 7.41 5.96 31.82
CA GLN A 36 8.30 6.19 32.97
C GLN A 36 8.05 5.19 34.11
N ASN A 37 6.78 4.88 34.39
CA ASN A 37 6.40 3.92 35.42
C ASN A 37 6.76 2.46 35.07
N ASN A 38 7.02 2.18 33.79
CA ASN A 38 7.32 0.83 33.28
C ASN A 38 8.72 0.69 32.67
N GLN A 39 9.60 1.70 32.81
CA GLN A 39 10.91 1.72 32.16
C GLN A 39 11.81 0.52 32.51
N ASN A 40 11.67 -0.03 33.72
CA ASN A 40 12.46 -1.17 34.22
C ASN A 40 11.63 -2.46 34.35
N LEU A 41 10.46 -2.53 33.71
CA LEU A 41 9.57 -3.69 33.83
C LEU A 41 10.19 -4.88 33.10
N SER A 42 10.39 -5.99 33.80
CA SER A 42 10.86 -7.23 33.17
C SER A 42 9.75 -7.91 32.35
N SER A 43 10.14 -8.75 31.38
CA SER A 43 9.19 -9.54 30.60
C SER A 43 8.28 -10.42 31.48
N ASP A 44 8.83 -10.98 32.56
CA ASP A 44 8.08 -11.83 33.50
C ASP A 44 7.05 -11.02 34.32
N GLU A 45 7.40 -9.80 34.72
CA GLU A 45 6.47 -8.89 35.41
C GLU A 45 5.36 -8.38 34.48
N LEU A 46 5.68 -8.13 33.21
CA LEU A 46 4.69 -7.76 32.17
C LEU A 46 3.67 -8.88 31.97
N ILE A 47 4.15 -10.11 31.76
CA ILE A 47 3.31 -11.31 31.59
C ILE A 47 2.47 -11.54 32.84
N SER A 48 3.03 -11.36 34.03
CA SER A 48 2.31 -11.52 35.30
C SER A 48 1.22 -10.45 35.49
N ARG A 49 1.49 -9.21 35.09
CA ARG A 49 0.57 -8.08 35.22
C ARG A 49 -0.63 -8.18 34.28
N TYR A 50 -0.42 -8.71 33.08
CA TYR A 50 -1.44 -8.92 32.06
C TYR A 50 -1.72 -10.40 31.81
N ALA A 51 -1.54 -11.24 32.83
CA ALA A 51 -1.81 -12.66 32.72
C ALA A 51 -3.26 -12.84 32.23
N PRO A 52 -3.49 -13.64 31.18
CA PRO A 52 -4.84 -13.96 30.74
C PRO A 52 -5.65 -14.45 31.94
N ARG A 53 -6.82 -13.84 32.19
CA ARG A 53 -7.70 -14.25 33.30
C ARG A 53 -8.10 -15.72 33.19
N ASP A 54 -8.20 -16.20 31.95
CA ASP A 54 -8.45 -17.58 31.61
C ASP A 54 -7.28 -18.11 30.77
N THR A 55 -6.78 -19.30 31.11
CA THR A 55 -5.91 -20.07 30.20
C THR A 55 -6.66 -20.27 28.88
N TYR A 56 -6.06 -19.85 27.77
CA TYR A 56 -6.55 -20.20 26.42
C TYR A 56 -6.93 -21.69 26.41
N TYR A 57 -8.19 -21.99 26.08
CA TYR A 57 -8.78 -23.32 26.20
C TYR A 57 -7.89 -24.37 25.55
N SER A 58 -7.10 -25.11 26.34
CA SER A 58 -6.32 -26.24 25.82
C SER A 58 -7.20 -27.48 25.68
N GLU A 59 -8.23 -27.62 26.54
CA GLU A 59 -9.19 -28.73 26.50
C GLU A 59 -10.57 -28.27 26.98
N THR A 60 -11.59 -28.37 26.12
CA THR A 60 -13.01 -28.25 26.52
C THR A 60 -13.44 -29.54 27.23
N VAL A 61 -13.42 -29.53 28.57
CA VAL A 61 -13.77 -30.67 29.44
C VAL A 61 -15.29 -30.79 29.67
N VAL A 62 -16.12 -30.52 28.67
CA VAL A 62 -17.57 -30.71 28.79
C VAL A 62 -17.90 -32.03 28.09
N ASP A 63 -18.43 -33.01 28.84
CA ASP A 63 -18.98 -34.23 28.23
C ASP A 63 -20.25 -33.85 27.47
N THR A 64 -20.10 -33.75 26.16
CA THR A 64 -21.12 -33.19 25.29
C THR A 64 -22.12 -34.27 24.91
N GLU A 65 -23.31 -34.20 25.52
CA GLU A 65 -24.46 -35.00 25.11
C GLU A 65 -25.00 -34.50 23.77
N LEU A 66 -24.51 -35.09 22.69
CA LEU A 66 -24.88 -34.78 21.31
C LEU A 66 -26.41 -34.82 21.06
N SER A 67 -27.16 -35.63 21.81
CA SER A 67 -28.62 -35.73 21.72
C SER A 67 -29.37 -34.45 22.13
N LYS A 68 -28.72 -33.50 22.82
CA LYS A 68 -29.31 -32.23 23.23
C LYS A 68 -29.26 -31.15 22.15
N TYR A 69 -28.51 -31.37 21.06
CA TYR A 69 -28.33 -30.38 19.99
C TYR A 69 -29.43 -30.50 18.96
N ALA A 70 -30.09 -29.38 18.67
CA ALA A 70 -31.17 -29.33 17.69
C ALA A 70 -30.67 -29.74 16.29
N TYR A 71 -31.49 -30.50 15.57
CA TYR A 71 -31.28 -30.92 14.17
C TYR A 71 -30.08 -31.85 13.92
N LEU A 72 -29.37 -32.33 14.95
CA LEU A 72 -28.23 -33.23 14.76
C LEU A 72 -28.63 -34.57 14.11
N ASP A 73 -29.80 -35.10 14.45
CA ASP A 73 -30.39 -36.28 13.83
C ASP A 73 -30.56 -36.11 12.30
N SER A 74 -31.07 -34.95 11.90
CA SER A 74 -31.27 -34.57 10.51
C SER A 74 -29.95 -34.37 9.77
N ILE A 75 -28.95 -33.76 10.42
CA ILE A 75 -27.60 -33.59 9.88
C ILE A 75 -26.93 -34.95 9.67
N GLN A 76 -26.99 -35.84 10.67
CA GLN A 76 -26.47 -37.21 10.59
C GLN A 76 -27.05 -37.97 9.39
N MET A 77 -28.37 -37.91 9.23
CA MET A 77 -29.08 -38.57 8.15
C MET A 77 -28.77 -37.97 6.77
N LYS A 78 -28.74 -36.64 6.63
CA LYS A 78 -28.57 -35.99 5.32
C LYS A 78 -27.13 -35.96 4.82
N TYR A 79 -26.14 -35.98 5.73
CA TYR A 79 -24.71 -35.99 5.39
C TYR A 79 -24.02 -37.34 5.61
N ASN A 80 -24.74 -38.35 6.12
CA ASN A 80 -24.21 -39.67 6.46
C ASN A 80 -22.94 -39.56 7.31
N LEU A 81 -23.05 -38.88 8.46
CA LEU A 81 -21.90 -38.67 9.34
C LEU A 81 -21.33 -40.00 9.84
N THR A 82 -20.01 -40.14 9.77
CA THR A 82 -19.30 -41.32 10.25
C THR A 82 -19.13 -41.29 11.78
N GLU A 83 -18.87 -42.46 12.38
CA GLU A 83 -18.57 -42.52 13.82
C GLU A 83 -17.36 -41.66 14.18
N ALA A 84 -16.32 -41.62 13.34
CA ALA A 84 -15.15 -40.77 13.57
C ALA A 84 -15.50 -39.27 13.58
N GLU A 85 -16.33 -38.82 12.64
CA GLU A 85 -16.86 -37.45 12.56
C GLU A 85 -17.68 -37.09 13.82
N LEU A 86 -18.49 -38.02 14.33
CA LEU A 86 -19.25 -37.84 15.57
C LEU A 86 -18.35 -37.73 16.81
N GLN A 87 -17.28 -38.52 16.89
CA GLN A 87 -16.31 -38.41 17.99
C GLN A 87 -15.58 -37.06 17.96
N LEU A 88 -15.25 -36.52 16.78
CA LEU A 88 -14.67 -35.19 16.64
C LEU A 88 -15.64 -34.10 17.10
N LEU A 89 -16.91 -34.17 16.69
CA LEU A 89 -17.95 -33.25 17.18
C LEU A 89 -18.10 -33.32 18.70
N LYS A 90 -18.05 -34.51 19.29
CA LYS A 90 -18.14 -34.68 20.75
C LYS A 90 -16.94 -34.04 21.47
N LYS A 91 -15.73 -34.18 20.91
CA LYS A 91 -14.49 -33.69 21.52
C LYS A 91 -14.26 -32.19 21.34
N HIS A 92 -14.54 -31.67 20.15
CA HIS A 92 -14.16 -30.31 19.74
C HIS A 92 -15.35 -29.36 19.55
N HIS A 93 -16.59 -29.87 19.56
CA HIS A 93 -17.84 -29.14 19.27
C HIS A 93 -17.94 -28.59 17.83
N PHE A 94 -16.93 -28.84 17.02
CA PHE A 94 -16.93 -28.66 15.58
C PHE A 94 -16.11 -29.79 14.96
N MET A 95 -16.26 -29.97 13.65
CA MET A 95 -15.40 -30.84 12.88
C MET A 95 -15.19 -30.25 11.50
N VAL A 96 -14.11 -30.65 10.84
CA VAL A 96 -13.85 -30.34 9.43
C VAL A 96 -13.71 -31.67 8.71
N THR A 97 -14.38 -31.83 7.57
CA THR A 97 -14.36 -33.07 6.78
C THR A 97 -14.08 -32.76 5.31
N GLU A 98 -13.07 -33.40 4.74
CA GLU A 98 -12.74 -33.27 3.32
C GLU A 98 -13.69 -34.08 2.43
N ARG A 99 -14.46 -35.01 3.00
CA ARG A 99 -15.44 -35.83 2.29
C ARG A 99 -16.57 -35.00 1.68
N LEU A 100 -16.90 -33.89 2.33
CA LEU A 100 -17.95 -32.95 1.92
C LEU A 100 -17.30 -31.66 1.43
N SER A 101 -16.58 -31.75 0.32
CA SER A 101 -15.95 -30.62 -0.33
C SER A 101 -16.89 -30.00 -1.38
N PHE A 102 -16.77 -28.67 -1.53
CA PHE A 102 -17.54 -27.88 -2.48
C PHE A 102 -16.59 -26.93 -3.19
N ASP A 103 -16.92 -26.57 -4.44
CA ASP A 103 -16.10 -25.66 -5.24
C ASP A 103 -16.08 -24.24 -4.66
N CYS A 104 -17.14 -23.83 -3.97
CA CYS A 104 -17.18 -22.58 -3.22
C CYS A 104 -18.12 -22.68 -2.01
N PHE A 105 -17.94 -21.78 -1.03
CA PHE A 105 -18.79 -21.75 0.16
C PHE A 105 -20.27 -21.49 -0.17
N GLY A 106 -20.56 -20.78 -1.27
CA GLY A 106 -21.93 -20.54 -1.73
C GLY A 106 -22.67 -21.83 -2.08
N TRP A 107 -21.98 -22.77 -2.75
CA TRP A 107 -22.52 -24.11 -3.01
C TRP A 107 -22.73 -24.91 -1.73
N ALA A 108 -21.82 -24.79 -0.75
CA ALA A 108 -21.97 -25.44 0.54
C ALA A 108 -23.22 -24.93 1.30
N LEU A 109 -23.44 -23.62 1.35
CA LEU A 109 -24.62 -23.03 1.99
C LEU A 109 -25.92 -23.40 1.25
N HIS A 110 -25.87 -23.41 -0.09
CA HIS A 110 -27.00 -23.81 -0.91
C HIS A 110 -27.38 -25.28 -0.71
N ASP A 111 -26.39 -26.16 -0.57
CA ASP A 111 -26.62 -27.58 -0.28
C ASP A 111 -27.32 -27.80 1.07
N ILE A 112 -26.90 -27.09 2.12
CA ILE A 112 -27.56 -27.11 3.44
C ILE A 112 -29.02 -26.64 3.29
N TYR A 113 -29.25 -25.56 2.54
CA TYR A 113 -30.58 -25.02 2.27
C TYR A 113 -31.48 -25.99 1.49
N GLN A 114 -30.96 -26.60 0.41
CA GLN A 114 -31.71 -27.61 -0.37
C GLN A 114 -32.06 -28.83 0.48
N LYS A 115 -31.18 -29.18 1.40
CA LYS A 115 -31.40 -30.21 2.41
C LYS A 115 -32.30 -29.73 3.54
N ASP A 116 -32.96 -28.59 3.51
CA ASP A 116 -33.88 -28.13 4.56
C ASP A 116 -33.26 -28.21 5.97
N LEU A 117 -31.97 -27.87 6.05
CA LEU A 117 -31.20 -27.80 7.30
C LEU A 117 -30.97 -26.33 7.68
N PRO A 118 -30.79 -26.02 8.98
CA PRO A 118 -30.53 -24.66 9.41
C PRO A 118 -29.19 -24.15 8.86
N VAL A 119 -29.25 -23.09 8.05
CA VAL A 119 -28.06 -22.40 7.53
C VAL A 119 -27.64 -21.32 8.51
N PHE A 120 -26.42 -21.42 9.01
CA PHE A 120 -25.80 -20.37 9.82
C PHE A 120 -24.91 -19.49 8.94
N VAL A 121 -25.27 -18.22 8.78
CA VAL A 121 -24.49 -17.23 8.01
C VAL A 121 -23.78 -16.31 8.99
N THR A 122 -22.45 -16.35 8.98
CA THR A 122 -21.62 -15.45 9.78
C THR A 122 -21.39 -14.12 9.07
N THR A 123 -20.96 -13.11 9.83
CA THR A 123 -20.46 -11.85 9.25
C THR A 123 -19.31 -12.12 8.28
N ASP A 124 -18.41 -13.06 8.61
CA ASP A 124 -17.27 -13.42 7.76
C ASP A 124 -17.70 -13.94 6.38
N ALA A 125 -18.79 -14.71 6.29
CA ALA A 125 -19.30 -15.17 4.99
C ALA A 125 -19.74 -14.01 4.09
N ILE A 126 -20.32 -12.96 4.68
CA ILE A 126 -20.73 -11.74 3.96
C ILE A 126 -19.48 -10.92 3.58
N LEU A 127 -18.54 -10.74 4.50
CA LEU A 127 -17.30 -10.00 4.26
C LEU A 127 -16.44 -10.68 3.19
N GLN A 128 -16.38 -12.02 3.17
CA GLN A 128 -15.70 -12.78 2.13
C GLN A 128 -16.30 -12.54 0.74
N ALA A 129 -17.63 -12.53 0.64
CA ALA A 129 -18.31 -12.25 -0.64
C ALA A 129 -18.02 -10.82 -1.12
N LEU A 130 -18.02 -9.84 -0.19
CA LEU A 130 -17.68 -8.45 -0.47
C LEU A 130 -16.22 -8.33 -0.94
N HIS A 131 -15.27 -8.95 -0.23
CA HIS A 131 -13.85 -8.95 -0.57
C HIS A 131 -13.60 -9.57 -1.95
N ALA A 132 -14.18 -10.75 -2.22
CA ALA A 132 -14.04 -11.40 -3.53
C ALA A 132 -14.60 -10.55 -4.67
N SER A 133 -15.70 -9.83 -4.43
CA SER A 133 -16.29 -8.93 -5.43
C SER A 133 -15.39 -7.71 -5.67
N TYR A 134 -14.84 -7.14 -4.59
CA TYR A 134 -13.91 -6.01 -4.66
C TYR A 134 -12.62 -6.38 -5.41
N ASP A 135 -12.00 -7.52 -5.07
CA ASP A 135 -10.80 -8.05 -5.71
C ASP A 135 -11.00 -8.25 -7.22
N GLN A 136 -12.13 -8.84 -7.61
CA GLN A 136 -12.47 -9.04 -9.02
C GLN A 136 -12.67 -7.71 -9.76
N ILE A 137 -13.36 -6.74 -9.16
CA ILE A 137 -13.55 -5.41 -9.75
C ILE A 137 -12.20 -4.71 -9.94
N LEU A 138 -11.34 -4.74 -8.92
CA LEU A 138 -10.00 -4.15 -8.98
C LEU A 138 -9.17 -4.80 -10.10
N MET A 139 -9.13 -6.13 -10.14
CA MET A 139 -8.42 -6.86 -11.17
C MET A 139 -8.91 -6.51 -12.59
N ASP A 140 -10.23 -6.34 -12.78
CA ASP A 140 -10.79 -5.97 -14.08
C ASP A 140 -10.46 -4.52 -14.47
N LEU A 141 -10.50 -3.58 -13.51
CA LEU A 141 -10.08 -2.20 -13.71
C LEU A 141 -8.59 -2.10 -14.06
N GLU A 142 -7.75 -2.89 -13.37
CA GLU A 142 -6.31 -2.94 -13.61
C GLU A 142 -6.00 -3.41 -15.04
N LYS A 143 -6.65 -4.49 -15.48
CA LYS A 143 -6.47 -5.05 -16.83
C LYS A 143 -6.99 -4.11 -17.91
N ALA A 144 -8.22 -3.63 -17.76
CA ALA A 144 -8.92 -2.94 -18.83
C ALA A 144 -8.57 -1.45 -18.92
N ILE A 145 -8.17 -0.83 -17.81
CA ILE A 145 -8.02 0.63 -17.72
C ILE A 145 -6.63 1.03 -17.22
N LEU A 146 -6.22 0.59 -16.02
CA LEU A 146 -5.01 1.13 -15.38
C LEU A 146 -3.73 0.73 -16.10
N LYS A 147 -3.54 -0.55 -16.43
CA LYS A 147 -2.34 -1.02 -17.16
C LYS A 147 -2.20 -0.33 -18.53
N PRO A 148 -3.24 -0.26 -19.40
CA PRO A 148 -3.13 0.48 -20.66
C PRO A 148 -2.86 1.99 -20.51
N LYS A 149 -3.46 2.66 -19.51
CA LYS A 149 -3.19 4.08 -19.24
C LYS A 149 -1.77 4.29 -18.72
N LEU A 150 -1.29 3.39 -17.86
CA LEU A 150 0.07 3.43 -17.35
C LEU A 150 1.11 3.25 -18.46
N THR A 151 0.86 2.33 -19.39
CA THR A 151 1.71 2.17 -20.59
C THR A 151 1.79 3.49 -21.37
N GLN A 152 0.64 4.13 -21.65
CA GLN A 152 0.60 5.40 -22.36
C GLN A 152 1.34 6.52 -21.61
N LEU A 153 1.16 6.60 -20.29
CA LEU A 153 1.86 7.57 -19.43
C LEU A 153 3.37 7.37 -19.50
N LEU A 154 3.87 6.15 -19.26
CA LEU A 154 5.30 5.86 -19.28
C LEU A 154 5.92 6.01 -20.67
N ASP A 155 5.20 5.67 -21.73
CA ASP A 155 5.62 5.94 -23.11
C ASP A 155 5.74 7.43 -23.39
N ALA A 156 4.77 8.24 -22.95
CA ALA A 156 4.80 9.69 -23.13
C ALA A 156 5.99 10.31 -22.38
N LEU A 157 6.22 9.92 -21.13
CA LEU A 157 7.36 10.39 -20.33
C LEU A 157 8.69 9.99 -20.94
N TYR A 158 8.88 8.70 -21.26
CA TYR A 158 10.12 8.17 -21.82
C TYR A 158 10.46 8.84 -23.16
N ASN A 159 9.49 8.94 -24.09
CA ASN A 159 9.74 9.53 -25.41
C ASN A 159 9.96 11.04 -25.37
N THR A 160 9.44 11.73 -24.34
CA THR A 160 9.58 13.19 -24.17
C THR A 160 10.86 13.56 -23.41
N PHE A 161 11.42 12.63 -22.62
CA PHE A 161 12.61 12.88 -21.81
C PHE A 161 13.80 13.50 -22.58
N PRO A 162 14.14 13.08 -23.82
CA PRO A 162 15.21 13.72 -24.59
C PRO A 162 15.01 15.23 -24.84
N GLN A 163 13.76 15.69 -24.90
CA GLN A 163 13.44 17.12 -25.05
C GLN A 163 13.73 17.87 -23.74
N LEU A 164 13.34 17.30 -22.60
CA LEU A 164 13.68 17.84 -21.28
C LEU A 164 15.20 17.91 -21.10
N LEU A 165 15.92 16.82 -21.41
CA LEU A 165 17.37 16.75 -21.36
C LEU A 165 18.00 17.89 -22.19
N SER A 166 17.52 18.09 -23.41
CA SER A 166 18.01 19.15 -24.32
C SER A 166 17.83 20.56 -23.73
N SER A 167 16.77 20.79 -22.96
CA SER A 167 16.50 22.09 -22.33
C SER A 167 17.50 22.46 -21.22
N TYR A 168 18.21 21.48 -20.66
CA TYR A 168 19.17 21.65 -19.55
C TYR A 168 20.62 21.30 -19.91
N GLN A 169 20.92 20.96 -21.18
CA GLN A 169 22.28 20.58 -21.63
C GLN A 169 23.39 21.60 -21.29
N GLY A 170 23.03 22.88 -21.15
CA GLY A 170 23.98 23.95 -20.80
C GLY A 170 24.37 24.00 -19.31
N ASN A 171 23.74 23.19 -18.44
CA ASN A 171 23.93 23.25 -17.00
C ASN A 171 24.38 21.88 -16.43
N PRO A 172 25.70 21.64 -16.28
CA PRO A 172 26.22 20.38 -15.78
C PRO A 172 25.77 20.00 -14.37
N ALA A 173 25.37 20.98 -13.54
CA ALA A 173 24.87 20.73 -12.19
C ALA A 173 23.54 19.95 -12.20
N MET A 174 22.78 19.99 -13.31
CA MET A 174 21.52 19.27 -13.46
C MET A 174 21.70 17.81 -13.86
N HIS A 175 22.88 17.41 -14.34
CA HIS A 175 23.10 16.07 -14.88
C HIS A 175 22.77 14.93 -13.89
N PRO A 176 23.15 14.99 -12.60
CA PRO A 176 22.80 13.93 -11.66
C PRO A 176 21.28 13.74 -11.53
N ALA A 177 20.54 14.84 -11.34
CA ALA A 177 19.08 14.79 -11.21
C ALA A 177 18.38 14.36 -12.51
N LEU A 178 18.88 14.77 -13.68
CA LEU A 178 18.36 14.31 -14.97
C LEU A 178 18.59 12.80 -15.18
N ALA A 179 19.75 12.29 -14.78
CA ALA A 179 20.04 10.86 -14.83
C ALA A 179 19.12 10.06 -13.88
N ASP A 180 18.80 10.61 -12.71
CA ASP A 180 17.87 9.99 -11.76
C ASP A 180 16.45 9.91 -12.32
N VAL A 181 15.96 10.99 -12.94
CA VAL A 181 14.63 11.02 -13.59
C VAL A 181 14.56 10.03 -14.75
N ASP A 182 15.59 9.97 -15.60
CA ASP A 182 15.67 9.00 -16.69
C ASP A 182 15.70 7.56 -16.18
N LEU A 183 16.46 7.30 -15.12
CA LEU A 183 16.53 6.00 -14.47
C LEU A 183 15.16 5.60 -13.92
N TYR A 184 14.48 6.50 -13.21
CA TYR A 184 13.17 6.27 -12.62
C TYR A 184 12.12 5.88 -13.66
N ILE A 185 12.00 6.66 -14.75
CA ILE A 185 11.02 6.38 -15.82
C ILE A 185 11.40 5.13 -16.63
N THR A 186 12.69 4.93 -16.90
CA THR A 186 13.18 3.79 -17.69
C THR A 186 12.97 2.48 -16.94
N MET A 187 13.22 2.46 -15.62
CA MET A 187 12.96 1.30 -14.78
C MET A 187 11.46 0.96 -14.76
N ALA A 188 10.58 1.93 -14.50
CA ALA A 188 9.14 1.72 -14.51
C ALA A 188 8.65 1.13 -15.84
N LYS A 189 9.11 1.71 -16.96
CA LYS A 189 8.76 1.26 -18.31
C LYS A 189 9.29 -0.15 -18.60
N SER A 190 10.52 -0.45 -18.18
CA SER A 190 11.14 -1.76 -18.34
C SER A 190 10.36 -2.84 -17.57
N LEU A 191 9.99 -2.55 -16.31
CA LEU A 191 9.23 -3.47 -15.47
C LEU A 191 7.83 -3.74 -16.04
N LEU A 192 7.16 -2.71 -16.57
CA LEU A 192 5.84 -2.85 -17.16
C LEU A 192 5.85 -3.70 -18.45
N ALA A 193 6.88 -3.49 -19.27
CA ALA A 193 7.10 -4.23 -20.51
C ALA A 193 7.65 -5.65 -20.29
N ASP A 194 8.12 -5.97 -19.07
CA ASP A 194 8.87 -7.18 -18.74
C ASP A 194 10.13 -7.35 -19.64
N GLU A 195 10.78 -6.23 -19.96
CA GLU A 195 11.96 -6.17 -20.82
C GLU A 195 12.90 -5.04 -20.38
N LYS A 196 14.21 -5.28 -20.37
CA LYS A 196 15.21 -4.24 -20.07
C LYS A 196 15.28 -3.21 -21.21
N ILE A 197 14.85 -1.98 -20.93
CA ILE A 197 14.90 -0.86 -21.89
C ILE A 197 16.12 0.00 -21.56
N ALA A 198 16.81 0.47 -22.62
CA ALA A 198 17.98 1.32 -22.43
C ALA A 198 17.58 2.73 -21.95
N PRO A 199 18.27 3.29 -20.95
CA PRO A 199 18.08 4.68 -20.53
C PRO A 199 18.61 5.66 -21.60
N HIS A 200 18.08 6.88 -21.64
CA HIS A 200 18.54 7.91 -22.57
C HIS A 200 19.83 8.60 -22.11
N PHE A 201 20.01 8.73 -20.80
CA PHE A 201 21.06 9.52 -20.16
C PHE A 201 21.69 8.84 -18.94
N ALA A 202 20.90 8.12 -18.14
CA ALA A 202 21.43 7.33 -17.03
C ALA A 202 22.39 6.25 -17.55
N ARG A 203 23.29 5.74 -16.69
CA ARG A 203 24.22 4.70 -17.12
C ARG A 203 23.45 3.38 -17.28
N PRO A 204 23.56 2.67 -18.41
CA PRO A 204 22.84 1.41 -18.61
C PRO A 204 23.08 0.37 -17.49
N GLY A 205 24.30 0.31 -16.95
CA GLY A 205 24.60 -0.60 -15.83
C GLY A 205 23.81 -0.33 -14.54
N GLN A 206 23.26 0.88 -14.34
CA GLN A 206 22.37 1.17 -13.20
C GLN A 206 21.02 0.47 -13.36
N VAL A 207 20.47 0.47 -14.58
CA VAL A 207 19.24 -0.27 -14.91
C VAL A 207 19.47 -1.77 -14.70
N ASP A 208 20.60 -2.31 -15.16
CA ASP A 208 20.95 -3.72 -14.93
C ASP A 208 21.04 -4.06 -13.45
N THR A 209 21.74 -3.23 -12.66
CA THR A 209 21.90 -3.46 -11.21
C THR A 209 20.56 -3.46 -10.49
N LEU A 210 19.69 -2.48 -10.78
CA LEU A 210 18.37 -2.39 -10.15
C LEU A 210 17.46 -3.53 -10.60
N TRP A 211 17.50 -3.89 -11.88
CA TRP A 211 16.73 -5.01 -12.39
C TRP A 211 17.10 -6.32 -11.69
N ASP A 212 18.40 -6.60 -11.56
CA ASP A 212 18.88 -7.81 -10.92
C ASP A 212 18.54 -7.81 -9.41
N ALA A 213 18.60 -6.65 -8.74
CA ALA A 213 18.16 -6.51 -7.35
C ALA A 213 16.65 -6.74 -7.16
N ILE A 214 15.81 -6.22 -8.08
CA ILE A 214 14.36 -6.47 -8.08
C ILE A 214 14.06 -7.95 -8.28
N LEU A 215 14.80 -8.64 -9.14
CA LEU A 215 14.63 -10.09 -9.35
C LEU A 215 15.15 -10.93 -8.19
N ALA A 216 16.12 -10.43 -7.42
CA ALA A 216 16.60 -11.11 -6.23
C ALA A 216 15.58 -11.04 -5.08
N GLU A 217 14.68 -10.05 -5.06
CA GLU A 217 13.64 -9.88 -4.03
C GLU A 217 14.24 -9.76 -2.61
N GLU A 218 15.42 -9.16 -2.49
CA GLU A 218 16.17 -8.99 -1.24
C GLU A 218 16.36 -7.52 -0.86
N CYS A 219 16.70 -7.25 0.41
CA CYS A 219 17.13 -5.93 0.83
C CYS A 219 18.55 -5.65 0.31
N VAL A 220 18.74 -4.52 -0.38
CA VAL A 220 20.03 -4.14 -0.96
C VAL A 220 20.35 -2.68 -0.66
N ASP A 221 21.63 -2.42 -0.38
CA ASP A 221 22.17 -1.08 -0.19
C ASP A 221 22.67 -0.52 -1.53
N LEU A 222 21.94 0.42 -2.11
CA LEU A 222 22.27 1.01 -3.41
C LEU A 222 22.19 2.55 -3.39
N PRO A 223 23.06 3.24 -4.15
CA PRO A 223 23.01 4.70 -4.29
C PRO A 223 21.91 5.12 -5.27
N LEU A 224 20.66 5.01 -4.82
CA LEU A 224 19.47 5.41 -5.58
C LEU A 224 19.15 6.88 -5.29
N PHE A 225 19.24 7.74 -6.32
CA PHE A 225 18.98 9.19 -6.27
C PHE A 225 19.85 9.98 -5.29
N SER A 226 20.91 9.35 -4.77
CA SER A 226 21.89 9.95 -3.88
C SER A 226 23.27 9.32 -4.12
N GLU A 227 24.31 9.96 -3.60
CA GLU A 227 25.67 9.41 -3.54
C GLU A 227 25.83 8.38 -2.41
N ARG A 228 25.00 8.45 -1.35
CA ARG A 228 24.98 7.46 -0.27
C ARG A 228 24.17 6.23 -0.67
N ASN A 229 24.52 5.08 -0.10
CA ASN A 229 23.67 3.91 -0.18
C ASN A 229 22.40 4.13 0.64
N ARG A 230 21.24 3.91 0.01
CA ARG A 230 19.94 3.81 0.66
C ARG A 230 19.64 2.33 0.90
N HIS A 231 18.97 2.04 2.02
CA HIS A 231 18.45 0.72 2.34
C HIS A 231 17.16 0.50 1.54
N LEU A 232 17.22 -0.31 0.48
CA LEU A 232 16.08 -0.58 -0.40
C LEU A 232 15.57 -2.02 -0.21
N ASP A 233 14.30 -2.17 0.16
CA ASP A 233 13.65 -3.48 0.31
C ASP A 233 12.97 -3.91 -1.00
N PHE A 234 13.62 -4.80 -1.76
CA PHE A 234 13.03 -5.36 -2.99
C PHE A 234 12.16 -6.60 -2.73
N SER A 235 12.03 -7.09 -1.50
CA SER A 235 11.13 -8.22 -1.18
C SER A 235 9.66 -7.91 -1.48
N GLN A 236 9.30 -6.63 -1.52
CA GLN A 236 7.95 -6.21 -1.87
C GLN A 236 7.61 -6.42 -3.36
N PHE A 237 8.60 -6.69 -4.21
CA PHE A 237 8.39 -6.98 -5.64
C PHE A 237 7.96 -8.43 -5.92
N THR A 238 7.92 -9.30 -4.90
CA THR A 238 7.35 -10.64 -5.02
C THR A 238 5.87 -10.56 -5.41
N VAL A 239 5.57 -11.03 -6.62
CA VAL A 239 4.20 -11.05 -7.18
C VAL A 239 3.33 -12.01 -6.38
N ARG A 240 2.19 -11.52 -5.88
CA ARG A 240 1.27 -12.26 -5.00
C ARG A 240 -0.19 -11.99 -5.32
N GLY A 241 -1.12 -12.68 -4.67
CA GLY A 241 -2.57 -12.47 -4.85
C GLY A 241 -3.04 -12.69 -6.30
N HIS A 242 -4.01 -11.88 -6.74
CA HIS A 242 -4.59 -11.97 -8.09
C HIS A 242 -3.60 -11.63 -9.21
N TYR A 243 -2.49 -10.96 -8.91
CA TYR A 243 -1.45 -10.65 -9.89
C TYR A 243 -0.75 -11.90 -10.47
N THR A 244 -0.83 -13.03 -9.76
CA THR A 244 -0.33 -14.34 -10.22
C THR A 244 -1.32 -15.06 -11.14
N GLN A 245 -2.59 -14.62 -11.20
CA GLN A 245 -3.62 -15.27 -11.98
C GLN A 245 -3.40 -15.09 -13.48
N GLN A 246 -3.57 -16.18 -14.23
CA GLN A 246 -3.48 -16.16 -15.69
C GLN A 246 -4.79 -15.69 -16.30
N TYR A 247 -4.70 -14.77 -17.25
CA TYR A 247 -5.81 -14.36 -18.11
C TYR A 247 -5.37 -14.31 -19.58
N TRP A 248 -6.33 -14.19 -20.47
CA TRP A 248 -6.08 -14.08 -21.91
C TRP A 248 -6.09 -12.62 -22.33
N GLU A 249 -5.01 -12.20 -23.00
CA GLU A 249 -4.84 -10.87 -23.59
C GLU A 249 -4.22 -11.07 -24.97
N ASP A 250 -4.81 -10.50 -26.02
CA ASP A 250 -4.31 -10.59 -27.40
C ASP A 250 -3.93 -12.00 -27.90
N GLY A 251 -4.71 -13.01 -27.47
CA GLY A 251 -4.49 -14.41 -27.86
C GLY A 251 -3.32 -15.10 -27.14
N LYS A 252 -2.69 -14.45 -26.15
CA LYS A 252 -1.65 -15.02 -25.31
C LYS A 252 -2.14 -15.14 -23.86
N ARG A 253 -1.67 -16.17 -23.15
CA ARG A 253 -1.83 -16.25 -21.69
C ARG A 253 -0.78 -15.35 -21.03
N THR A 254 -1.25 -14.46 -20.17
CA THR A 254 -0.43 -13.49 -19.45
C THR A 254 -0.90 -13.34 -18.00
N THR A 255 -0.17 -12.57 -17.19
CA THR A 255 -0.51 -12.21 -15.82
C THR A 255 -0.42 -10.69 -15.64
N LEU A 256 -0.77 -10.17 -14.46
CA LEU A 256 -0.55 -8.77 -14.10
C LEU A 256 0.80 -8.57 -13.40
N GLY A 257 1.70 -9.56 -13.41
CA GLY A 257 2.96 -9.50 -12.67
C GLY A 257 3.88 -8.34 -13.08
N SER A 258 3.96 -8.01 -14.37
CA SER A 258 4.76 -6.87 -14.85
C SER A 258 4.14 -5.53 -14.43
N TYR A 259 2.81 -5.42 -14.51
CA TYR A 259 2.06 -4.26 -13.99
C TYR A 259 2.28 -4.08 -12.49
N PHE A 260 2.19 -5.15 -11.71
CA PHE A 260 2.46 -5.14 -10.28
C PHE A 260 3.87 -4.58 -10.00
N LYS A 261 4.92 -5.14 -10.62
CA LYS A 261 6.29 -4.67 -10.41
C LYS A 261 6.49 -3.21 -10.81
N ALA A 262 5.86 -2.76 -11.89
CA ALA A 262 5.91 -1.36 -12.30
C ALA A 262 5.23 -0.45 -11.27
N MET A 263 4.03 -0.80 -10.79
CA MET A 263 3.34 -0.06 -9.74
C MET A 263 4.08 -0.10 -8.41
N MET A 264 4.77 -1.20 -8.07
CA MET A 264 5.62 -1.31 -6.89
C MET A 264 6.83 -0.37 -6.98
N TRP A 265 7.51 -0.32 -8.12
CA TRP A 265 8.60 0.63 -8.36
C TRP A 265 8.11 2.06 -8.24
N LEU A 266 7.04 2.36 -8.96
CA LEU A 266 6.44 3.67 -9.00
C LEU A 266 6.00 4.10 -7.60
N GLY A 267 5.29 3.26 -6.84
CA GLY A 267 4.74 3.56 -5.52
C GLY A 267 5.74 3.59 -4.36
N ARG A 268 6.91 2.93 -4.48
CA ARG A 268 7.89 2.85 -3.38
C ARG A 268 9.16 3.66 -3.58
N MET A 269 9.63 3.82 -4.83
CA MET A 269 10.87 4.56 -5.06
C MET A 269 10.55 6.05 -5.06
N ASP A 270 10.93 6.74 -3.99
CA ASP A 270 10.59 8.14 -3.79
C ASP A 270 11.79 9.09 -3.91
N PHE A 271 11.48 10.36 -4.13
CA PHE A 271 12.39 11.47 -3.97
C PHE A 271 12.14 12.10 -2.60
N LEU A 272 13.10 12.01 -1.68
CA LEU A 272 12.99 12.67 -0.38
C LEU A 272 13.16 14.18 -0.59
N LEU A 273 12.11 14.95 -0.30
CA LEU A 273 12.10 16.40 -0.44
C LEU A 273 12.64 17.10 0.81
N THR A 274 12.48 16.49 1.99
CA THR A 274 13.10 16.93 3.24
C THR A 274 13.98 15.82 3.82
N PRO A 275 15.00 16.13 4.62
CA PRO A 275 15.83 15.10 5.23
C PRO A 275 15.02 14.23 6.19
N PRO A 276 15.27 12.91 6.23
CA PRO A 276 14.84 12.04 7.32
C PRO A 276 15.32 12.54 8.69
N PRO A 277 14.65 12.15 9.78
CA PRO A 277 15.03 12.60 11.11
C PRO A 277 16.42 12.10 11.47
N GLU A 278 17.17 12.94 12.18
CA GLU A 278 18.50 12.58 12.66
C GLU A 278 18.40 11.38 13.61
N ASN A 279 19.32 10.43 13.45
CA ASN A 279 19.43 9.27 14.32
C ASN A 279 20.91 9.00 14.68
N PRO A 280 21.19 8.32 15.80
CA PRO A 280 22.57 8.07 16.24
C PRO A 280 23.37 7.10 15.35
N TRP A 281 22.72 6.36 14.45
CA TRP A 281 23.32 5.26 13.70
C TRP A 281 23.69 5.63 12.25
N GLU A 282 23.16 6.72 11.73
CA GLU A 282 23.41 7.22 10.38
C GLU A 282 23.94 8.65 10.40
N GLN A 283 24.73 9.00 9.38
CA GLN A 283 25.15 10.38 9.19
C GLN A 283 23.95 11.23 8.73
N PRO A 284 23.79 12.46 9.26
CA PRO A 284 22.78 13.39 8.78
C PRO A 284 22.82 13.53 7.26
N TRP A 285 21.67 13.75 6.65
CA TRP A 285 21.54 13.90 5.21
C TRP A 285 22.10 15.25 4.75
N PRO A 286 23.11 15.26 3.85
CA PRO A 286 23.67 16.49 3.32
C PRO A 286 22.62 17.25 2.53
N ARG A 287 22.66 18.58 2.67
CA ARG A 287 21.79 19.51 1.93
C ARG A 287 21.80 19.23 0.42
N GLU A 288 22.96 18.95 -0.17
CA GLU A 288 23.09 18.73 -1.62
C GLU A 288 22.46 17.41 -2.09
N GLU A 289 22.40 16.37 -1.24
CA GLU A 289 21.73 15.11 -1.60
C GLU A 289 20.21 15.31 -1.62
N ILE A 290 19.66 16.03 -0.63
CA ILE A 290 18.24 16.39 -0.60
C ILE A 290 17.92 17.34 -1.76
N ARG A 291 18.80 18.30 -2.06
CA ARG A 291 18.64 19.20 -3.22
C ARG A 291 18.59 18.44 -4.54
N ARG A 292 19.44 17.43 -4.74
CA ARG A 292 19.41 16.56 -5.92
C ARG A 292 18.07 15.85 -6.10
N MET A 293 17.49 15.31 -5.01
CA MET A 293 16.17 14.66 -5.06
C MET A 293 15.04 15.68 -5.33
N ASN A 294 15.10 16.87 -4.74
CA ASN A 294 14.16 17.95 -5.04
C ASN A 294 14.24 18.37 -6.52
N LEU A 295 15.44 18.49 -7.08
CA LEU A 295 15.64 18.74 -8.52
C LEU A 295 15.00 17.62 -9.35
N GLY A 296 15.19 16.36 -8.98
CA GLY A 296 14.57 15.21 -9.64
C GLY A 296 13.04 15.27 -9.62
N ALA A 297 12.44 15.59 -8.47
CA ALA A 297 11.00 15.73 -8.31
C ALA A 297 10.42 16.84 -9.20
N VAL A 298 11.04 18.03 -9.20
CA VAL A 298 10.59 19.15 -10.04
C VAL A 298 10.80 18.86 -11.53
N LEU A 299 11.92 18.26 -11.92
CA LEU A 299 12.17 17.83 -13.30
C LEU A 299 11.15 16.80 -13.78
N LEU A 300 10.75 15.86 -12.93
CA LEU A 300 9.71 14.88 -13.27
C LEU A 300 8.34 15.54 -13.43
N ASN A 301 8.03 16.55 -12.61
CA ASN A 301 6.81 17.34 -12.73
C ASN A 301 6.81 18.19 -14.02
N GLU A 302 7.95 18.79 -14.40
CA GLU A 302 8.12 19.44 -15.70
C GLU A 302 7.98 18.45 -16.86
N LEU A 303 8.49 17.23 -16.72
CA LEU A 303 8.35 16.19 -17.74
C LEU A 303 6.89 15.81 -17.98
N LEU A 304 6.09 15.72 -16.90
CA LEU A 304 4.65 15.47 -16.98
C LEU A 304 3.92 16.56 -17.79
N ASP A 305 4.29 17.83 -17.58
CA ASP A 305 3.77 18.96 -18.35
C ASP A 305 4.22 18.91 -19.81
N LEU A 306 5.52 18.72 -20.05
CA LEU A 306 6.10 18.69 -21.38
C LEU A 306 5.53 17.54 -22.22
N ALA A 307 5.26 16.39 -21.59
CA ALA A 307 4.65 15.22 -22.23
C ALA A 307 3.12 15.36 -22.39
N ASN A 308 2.52 16.44 -21.88
CA ASN A 308 1.06 16.62 -21.79
C ASN A 308 0.35 15.41 -21.13
N ALA A 309 1.00 14.83 -20.12
CA ALA A 309 0.60 13.55 -19.54
C ALA A 309 -0.16 13.70 -18.19
N ARG A 310 -0.37 14.93 -17.71
CA ARG A 310 -1.12 15.18 -16.47
C ARG A 310 -2.52 14.59 -16.47
N SER A 311 -3.24 14.68 -17.59
CA SER A 311 -4.59 14.10 -17.69
C SER A 311 -4.59 12.58 -17.52
N LEU A 312 -3.64 11.89 -18.16
CA LEU A 312 -3.46 10.44 -18.01
C LEU A 312 -3.13 10.06 -16.57
N LEU A 313 -2.25 10.82 -15.92
CA LEU A 313 -1.90 10.60 -14.53
C LEU A 313 -3.11 10.80 -13.61
N ASN A 314 -3.85 11.90 -13.78
CA ASN A 314 -5.02 12.21 -12.96
C ASN A 314 -6.12 11.15 -13.10
N ASP A 315 -6.31 10.60 -14.31
CA ASP A 315 -7.28 9.51 -14.53
C ASP A 315 -6.88 8.23 -13.77
N ILE A 316 -5.58 7.91 -13.73
CA ILE A 316 -5.04 6.76 -12.97
C ILE A 316 -5.22 7.03 -11.47
N ASP A 317 -4.84 8.22 -11.02
CA ASP A 317 -4.92 8.68 -9.64
C ASP A 317 -6.36 8.61 -9.11
N GLU A 318 -7.33 9.13 -9.86
CA GLU A 318 -8.73 9.14 -9.44
C GLU A 318 -9.29 7.73 -9.19
N ILE A 319 -8.95 6.77 -10.06
CA ILE A 319 -9.39 5.38 -9.92
C ILE A 319 -8.74 4.72 -8.71
N ILE A 320 -7.42 4.85 -8.56
CA ILE A 320 -6.70 4.24 -7.43
C ILE A 320 -7.17 4.88 -6.12
N ARG A 321 -7.37 6.19 -6.08
CA ARG A 321 -7.87 6.89 -4.91
C ARG A 321 -9.27 6.42 -4.50
N PHE A 322 -10.14 6.18 -5.47
CA PHE A 322 -11.46 5.65 -5.21
C PHE A 322 -11.43 4.22 -4.65
N MET A 323 -10.52 3.37 -5.16
CA MET A 323 -10.43 1.97 -4.77
C MET A 323 -9.67 1.76 -3.46
N VAL A 324 -8.49 2.37 -3.34
CA VAL A 324 -7.50 2.11 -2.28
C VAL A 324 -7.50 3.21 -1.21
N GLY A 325 -7.57 4.48 -1.62
CA GLY A 325 -7.55 5.64 -0.73
C GLY A 325 -6.58 6.74 -1.18
N GLU A 326 -6.51 7.83 -0.40
CA GLU A 326 -5.65 8.98 -0.66
C GLU A 326 -4.16 8.64 -0.63
N SER A 327 -3.35 9.46 -1.32
CA SER A 327 -1.89 9.37 -1.25
C SER A 327 -1.37 9.64 0.16
N ASP A 328 -0.35 8.88 0.53
CA ASP A 328 0.48 9.15 1.70
C ASP A 328 1.65 10.09 1.40
N ASN A 329 2.03 10.22 0.11
CA ASN A 329 3.14 11.05 -0.37
C ASN A 329 2.62 12.31 -1.08
N LEU A 330 3.48 13.33 -1.20
CA LEU A 330 3.18 14.56 -1.93
C LEU A 330 2.90 14.25 -3.40
N THR A 331 1.71 14.63 -3.88
CA THR A 331 1.28 14.37 -5.26
C THR A 331 1.89 15.36 -6.25
N PRO A 332 1.94 15.06 -7.56
CA PRO A 332 2.40 16.00 -8.59
C PRO A 332 1.59 17.30 -8.67
N ALA A 333 0.30 17.27 -8.31
CA ALA A 333 -0.52 18.46 -8.25
C ALA A 333 -0.12 19.36 -7.07
N GLU A 334 0.02 18.78 -5.87
CA GLU A 334 0.46 19.53 -4.68
C GLU A 334 1.89 20.07 -4.85
N LEU A 335 2.80 19.29 -5.44
CA LEU A 335 4.14 19.78 -5.77
C LEU A 335 4.08 20.93 -6.79
N ALA A 336 3.23 20.84 -7.82
CA ALA A 336 3.05 21.92 -8.78
C ALA A 336 2.56 23.21 -8.11
N ASP A 337 1.62 23.11 -7.17
CA ASP A 337 1.11 24.26 -6.42
C ASP A 337 2.20 24.90 -5.54
N ILE A 338 3.01 24.09 -4.86
CA ILE A 338 4.15 24.58 -4.06
C ILE A 338 5.18 25.29 -4.96
N VAL A 339 5.58 24.65 -6.07
CA VAL A 339 6.53 25.21 -7.05
C VAL A 339 6.01 26.54 -7.61
N ALA A 340 4.74 26.60 -8.00
CA ALA A 340 4.10 27.81 -8.51
C ALA A 340 4.03 28.93 -7.44
N SER A 341 3.75 28.59 -6.18
CA SER A 341 3.70 29.56 -5.09
C SER A 341 5.04 30.27 -4.84
N GLN A 342 6.16 29.58 -5.13
CA GLN A 342 7.51 30.11 -5.00
C GLN A 342 8.02 30.79 -6.29
N ASN A 343 7.17 30.93 -7.31
CA ASN A 343 7.52 31.47 -8.63
C ASN A 343 8.67 30.70 -9.32
N ILE A 344 8.83 29.40 -9.01
CA ILE A 344 9.82 28.53 -9.64
C ILE A 344 9.26 28.11 -11.00
N GLN A 345 9.87 28.58 -12.08
CA GLN A 345 9.47 28.23 -13.46
C GLN A 345 10.20 27.01 -14.00
N ARG A 346 11.39 26.73 -13.46
CA ARG A 346 12.32 25.70 -13.91
C ARG A 346 13.10 25.13 -12.74
N ALA A 347 13.44 23.85 -12.81
CA ALA A 347 14.12 23.12 -11.76
C ALA A 347 15.50 23.68 -11.42
N ASP A 348 16.21 24.25 -12.40
CA ASP A 348 17.53 24.86 -12.17
C ASP A 348 17.50 26.07 -11.23
N ALA A 349 16.33 26.67 -10.97
CA ALA A 349 16.17 27.69 -9.95
C ALA A 349 16.48 27.16 -8.53
N LEU A 350 16.30 25.86 -8.27
CA LEU A 350 16.66 25.24 -6.99
C LEU A 350 18.17 25.09 -6.76
N LEU A 351 19.00 25.43 -7.76
CA LEU A 351 20.44 25.53 -7.57
C LEU A 351 20.82 26.80 -6.79
N ASP A 352 19.96 27.83 -6.80
CA ASP A 352 20.12 29.02 -5.98
C ASP A 352 19.73 28.75 -4.53
N ASP A 353 20.59 29.15 -3.59
CA ASP A 353 20.43 28.79 -2.17
C ASP A 353 19.20 29.47 -1.53
N GLU A 354 18.91 30.72 -1.90
CA GLU A 354 17.77 31.49 -1.36
C GLU A 354 16.45 30.90 -1.87
N THR A 355 16.38 30.58 -3.16
CA THR A 355 15.23 29.91 -3.77
C THR A 355 15.01 28.51 -3.20
N TYR A 356 16.09 27.76 -2.96
CA TYR A 356 16.00 26.45 -2.34
C TYR A 356 15.49 26.51 -0.89
N ASP A 357 15.98 27.47 -0.09
CA ASP A 357 15.58 27.61 1.31
C ASP A 357 14.11 28.01 1.45
N THR A 358 13.63 28.92 0.61
CA THR A 358 12.20 29.30 0.56
C THR A 358 11.31 28.13 0.11
N PHE A 359 11.78 27.33 -0.85
CA PHE A 359 11.10 26.11 -1.27
C PHE A 359 11.03 25.06 -0.15
N GLN A 360 12.12 24.84 0.59
CA GLN A 360 12.14 23.94 1.74
C GLN A 360 11.19 24.40 2.86
N GLU A 361 11.15 25.71 3.14
CA GLU A 361 10.20 26.27 4.11
C GLU A 361 8.74 26.06 3.68
N ALA A 362 8.45 26.23 2.38
CA ALA A 362 7.12 25.98 1.83
C ALA A 362 6.71 24.51 1.94
N LEU A 363 7.63 23.57 1.72
CA LEU A 363 7.37 22.13 1.89
C LEU A 363 6.97 21.78 3.33
N VAL A 364 7.64 22.36 4.33
CA VAL A 364 7.36 22.07 5.75
C VAL A 364 6.08 22.75 6.24
N THR A 365 5.78 23.95 5.74
CA THR A 365 4.64 24.75 6.22
C THR A 365 3.31 24.43 5.55
N THR A 366 3.33 23.80 4.37
CA THR A 366 2.11 23.44 3.64
C THR A 366 1.37 22.30 4.35
N PRO A 367 0.12 22.51 4.82
CA PRO A 367 -0.64 21.46 5.48
C PRO A 367 -0.88 20.27 4.54
N GLY A 368 -0.50 19.06 4.97
CA GLY A 368 -0.71 17.83 4.20
C GLY A 368 0.49 17.37 3.36
N SER A 369 1.60 18.11 3.33
CA SER A 369 2.85 17.68 2.68
C SER A 369 3.57 16.56 3.43
N GLY A 370 3.32 16.41 4.73
CA GLY A 370 3.94 15.36 5.55
C GLY A 370 3.52 13.97 5.10
N GLN A 371 4.50 13.06 5.01
CA GLN A 371 4.24 11.66 4.74
C GLN A 371 3.32 11.07 5.82
N LYS A 372 2.18 10.49 5.41
CA LYS A 372 1.19 9.96 6.36
C LYS A 372 1.50 8.52 6.81
N ILE A 373 2.05 7.71 5.91
CA ILE A 373 2.45 6.34 6.18
C ILE A 373 3.85 6.10 5.61
N LEU A 374 4.70 5.52 6.45
CA LEU A 374 6.07 5.19 6.11
C LEU A 374 6.12 4.02 5.12
N SER A 375 6.50 4.30 3.87
CA SER A 375 6.73 3.26 2.85
C SER A 375 8.20 2.84 2.74
N ASP A 376 9.09 3.58 3.40
CA ASP A 376 10.55 3.42 3.36
C ASP A 376 11.12 2.96 4.70
N PHE A 377 12.32 2.38 4.65
CA PHE A 377 13.05 1.98 5.84
C PHE A 377 13.81 3.19 6.42
N PHE A 378 13.38 3.66 7.60
CA PHE A 378 14.14 4.64 8.36
C PHE A 378 14.47 4.12 9.76
N LEU A 379 15.70 4.38 10.19
CA LEU A 379 16.11 4.17 11.57
C LEU A 379 15.58 5.32 12.42
N MET A 380 14.68 4.99 13.33
CA MET A 380 14.15 5.91 14.33
C MET A 380 14.75 5.58 15.69
N ASP A 381 15.11 6.60 16.48
CA ASP A 381 15.57 6.39 17.85
C ASP A 381 14.38 6.00 18.75
N PRO A 382 14.29 4.74 19.23
CA PRO A 382 13.18 4.31 20.07
C PRO A 382 13.28 4.91 21.49
N PHE A 383 14.37 5.59 21.83
CA PHE A 383 14.59 6.25 23.11
C PHE A 383 14.37 7.77 23.04
N SER A 384 14.07 8.33 21.87
CA SER A 384 13.73 9.75 21.73
C SER A 384 12.46 10.07 22.51
N THR A 385 12.44 11.25 23.16
CA THR A 385 11.26 11.73 23.86
C THR A 385 10.17 12.19 22.90
N GLU A 386 10.52 12.54 21.65
CA GLU A 386 9.58 12.96 20.61
C GLU A 386 9.63 11.99 19.42
N PRO A 387 8.48 11.65 18.80
CA PRO A 387 8.48 10.87 17.57
C PRO A 387 9.28 11.59 16.47
N GLY A 388 10.13 10.87 15.75
CA GLY A 388 10.82 11.42 14.59
C GLY A 388 9.83 11.96 13.57
N THR A 389 10.07 13.16 13.04
CA THR A 389 9.24 13.72 11.97
C THR A 389 9.57 13.00 10.67
N LEU A 390 8.56 12.43 10.01
CA LEU A 390 8.75 11.75 8.73
C LEU A 390 9.15 12.76 7.64
N PRO A 391 10.05 12.39 6.73
CA PRO A 391 10.39 13.26 5.61
C PRO A 391 9.17 13.45 4.70
N VAL A 392 9.09 14.62 4.07
CA VAL A 392 8.23 14.84 2.90
C VAL A 392 8.84 14.06 1.74
N SER A 393 8.09 13.09 1.22
CA SER A 393 8.48 12.28 0.08
C SER A 393 7.61 12.62 -1.13
N PHE A 394 8.22 12.69 -2.31
CA PHE A 394 7.53 12.86 -3.57
C PHE A 394 7.48 11.56 -4.36
N ASN A 395 6.28 11.23 -4.82
CA ASN A 395 6.04 10.13 -5.72
C ASN A 395 5.06 10.57 -6.82
N PRO A 396 5.40 10.43 -8.11
CA PRO A 396 4.52 10.83 -9.21
C PRO A 396 3.23 10.01 -9.32
N THR A 397 3.11 8.89 -8.62
CA THR A 397 1.97 7.98 -8.66
C THR A 397 1.61 7.56 -7.26
N LEU A 398 0.31 7.40 -6.99
CA LEU A 398 -0.17 7.02 -5.67
C LEU A 398 0.61 5.82 -5.12
N THR A 399 0.98 5.93 -3.85
CA THR A 399 1.38 4.80 -3.03
C THR A 399 0.21 3.82 -3.06
N VAL A 400 0.29 2.85 -3.97
CA VAL A 400 -0.57 1.69 -3.87
C VAL A 400 -0.06 0.97 -2.63
N VAL A 401 -0.73 1.20 -1.49
CA VAL A 401 -0.89 0.12 -0.52
C VAL A 401 -1.57 -0.96 -1.34
N VAL A 402 -0.77 -1.82 -1.98
CA VAL A 402 -1.30 -3.02 -2.58
C VAL A 402 -2.01 -3.66 -1.41
N LEU A 403 -3.33 -3.72 -1.49
CA LEU A 403 -4.18 -4.35 -0.49
C LEU A 403 -3.80 -5.82 -0.53
N THR A 404 -2.72 -6.15 0.17
CA THR A 404 -2.17 -7.48 0.27
C THR A 404 -2.77 -8.04 1.54
N HIS A 405 -3.86 -8.76 1.36
CA HIS A 405 -4.20 -9.86 2.26
C HIS A 405 -3.74 -11.16 1.63
#